data_AF-A0A7C8ZEN8-F1
#
_entry.id   AF-A0A7C8ZEN8-F1
#
_cell.length_a   1.000
_cell.length_b   1.000
_cell.length_c   1.000
_cell.angle_alpha   90.00
_cell.angle_beta   90.00
_cell.angle_gamma   90.00
#
_symmetry.space_group_name_H-M   'P 1'
#
loop_
_entity.id
_entity.type
_entity.pdbx_description
1 polymer ?
#
loop_
_entity_poly.entity_id
_entity_poly.type
_entity_poly.pdbx_seq_one_letter_code
_entity_poly.pdbx_strand_id
1 'polypeptide(L)'
;RSQSQRLLVEQHNADKCPPLPRNLGQVIQEGDSWRVKITYGEEKIRFRMLKSWGFKDLVQEVVRRFSIGDMSGLHLKYLDDDSEWVLLTCDDDLEECVDICQSSQRQTIKLSLQVSHSHSRCSIGSNSQS
;
A
#
# COMPACT_ATOMS: atom_id res chain seq x y z
N ARG A 1 -19.54 -5.21 60.26
CA ARG A 1 -20.58 -4.32 59.70
C ARG A 1 -19.87 -3.33 58.78
N SER A 2 -20.27 -3.34 57.50
CA SER A 2 -20.41 -2.19 56.58
C SER A 2 -19.29 -1.15 56.50
N GLN A 3 -18.65 -0.98 55.33
CA GLN A 3 -19.09 -0.11 54.20
C GLN A 3 -19.05 1.38 54.59
N SER A 4 -18.46 2.34 53.87
CA SER A 4 -17.87 2.42 52.51
C SER A 4 -17.34 3.88 52.31
N GLN A 5 -16.68 4.14 51.15
CA GLN A 5 -16.60 5.43 50.39
C GLN A 5 -15.61 6.52 50.94
N ARG A 6 -14.82 7.30 50.18
CA ARG A 6 -14.80 7.79 48.77
C ARG A 6 -13.31 8.09 48.39
N LEU A 7 -12.74 7.65 47.27
CA LEU A 7 -12.77 8.25 45.92
C LEU A 7 -12.23 9.70 45.81
N LEU A 8 -10.98 9.87 45.38
CA LEU A 8 -10.44 10.95 44.52
C LEU A 8 -8.99 10.54 44.10
N VAL A 9 -8.79 10.06 42.85
CA VAL A 9 -8.02 10.71 41.75
C VAL A 9 -6.59 11.08 42.16
N GLU A 10 -5.54 10.48 41.59
CA GLU A 10 -4.86 10.96 40.37
C GLU A 10 -3.92 9.83 39.83
N GLN A 11 -4.28 9.08 38.79
CA GLN A 11 -3.91 9.19 37.37
C GLN A 11 -2.41 9.38 36.98
N HIS A 12 -1.93 8.38 36.21
CA HIS A 12 -0.87 8.36 35.17
C HIS A 12 0.62 8.18 35.55
N ASN A 13 1.12 6.95 35.46
CA ASN A 13 1.84 6.43 34.27
C ASN A 13 2.37 5.01 34.55
N ALA A 14 1.78 4.02 33.89
CA ALA A 14 2.21 2.62 33.84
C ALA A 14 2.43 2.31 32.35
N ASP A 15 3.37 1.50 31.88
CA ASP A 15 4.26 0.59 32.57
C ASP A 15 5.32 0.16 31.54
N LYS A 16 6.51 -0.22 32.01
CA LYS A 16 7.53 -0.89 31.22
C LYS A 16 7.12 -2.35 31.03
N CYS A 17 6.88 -2.81 29.81
CA CYS A 17 6.69 -4.24 29.55
C CYS A 17 8.02 -4.93 29.17
N PRO A 18 8.36 -6.10 29.75
CA PRO A 18 9.59 -6.85 29.49
C PRO A 18 9.46 -7.81 28.27
N PRO A 19 10.57 -8.32 27.70
CA PRO A 19 10.52 -9.15 26.49
C PRO A 19 10.41 -10.65 26.82
N LEU A 20 9.58 -11.39 26.08
CA LEU A 20 9.58 -12.86 26.04
C LEU A 20 9.36 -13.41 24.61
N PRO A 21 9.79 -14.66 24.32
CA PRO A 21 10.37 -14.99 23.03
C PRO A 21 9.52 -15.91 22.12
N ARG A 22 9.85 -15.84 20.82
CA ARG A 22 9.87 -16.92 19.81
C ARG A 22 8.52 -17.42 19.23
N ASN A 23 8.16 -16.90 18.06
CA ASN A 23 7.59 -17.72 16.97
C ASN A 23 8.07 -17.20 15.61
N LEU A 24 8.54 -18.11 14.75
CA LEU A 24 9.17 -17.86 13.44
C LEU A 24 8.10 -17.58 12.37
N GLY A 25 7.32 -16.54 12.60
CA GLY A 25 6.47 -15.89 11.61
C GLY A 25 6.56 -14.44 11.99
N GLN A 26 7.47 -13.69 11.34
CA GLN A 26 7.72 -12.29 11.65
C GLN A 26 6.37 -11.58 11.73
N VAL A 27 5.95 -11.32 12.97
CA VAL A 27 4.96 -10.34 13.31
C VAL A 27 5.51 -9.07 12.69
N ILE A 28 5.05 -8.75 11.49
CA ILE A 28 5.20 -7.41 10.95
C ILE A 28 4.47 -6.58 11.99
N GLN A 29 5.23 -5.99 12.92
CA GLN A 29 4.68 -5.13 13.93
C GLN A 29 3.88 -4.08 13.18
N GLU A 30 2.72 -3.67 13.72
CA GLU A 30 1.88 -2.69 13.04
C GLU A 30 2.61 -1.35 12.78
N GLY A 31 3.82 -1.17 13.34
CA GLY A 31 4.74 -0.09 13.05
C GLY A 31 5.72 -0.28 11.88
N ASP A 32 5.80 -1.45 11.23
CA ASP A 32 6.83 -1.75 10.20
C ASP A 32 6.25 -1.94 8.78
N SER A 33 4.94 -1.71 8.58
CA SER A 33 4.33 -1.81 7.25
C SER A 33 3.20 -0.81 7.01
N TRP A 34 3.04 -0.45 5.74
CA TRP A 34 1.95 0.35 5.22
C TRP A 34 0.90 -0.53 4.57
N ARG A 35 -0.38 -0.27 4.83
CA ARG A 35 -1.46 -0.91 4.07
C ARG A 35 -1.57 -0.22 2.72
N VAL A 36 -1.46 -1.00 1.66
CA VAL A 36 -1.57 -0.53 0.28
C VAL A 36 -2.80 -1.16 -0.35
N LYS A 37 -3.61 -0.34 -1.02
CA LYS A 37 -4.70 -0.78 -1.87
C LYS A 37 -4.43 -0.29 -3.27
N ILE A 38 -4.22 -1.21 -4.20
CA ILE A 38 -3.96 -0.88 -5.60
C ILE A 38 -5.12 -1.35 -6.47
N THR A 39 -5.44 -0.53 -7.48
CA THR A 39 -6.52 -0.78 -8.44
C THR A 39 -5.92 -0.91 -9.84
N TYR A 40 -6.31 -1.94 -10.58
CA TYR A 40 -5.95 -2.14 -11.98
C TYR A 40 -7.22 -2.48 -12.77
N GLY A 41 -7.71 -1.52 -13.56
CA GLY A 41 -9.04 -1.63 -14.20
C GLY A 41 -10.14 -1.85 -13.15
N GLU A 42 -10.81 -2.99 -13.23
CA GLU A 42 -11.86 -3.40 -12.27
C GLU A 42 -11.29 -4.19 -11.07
N GLU A 43 -10.06 -4.69 -11.18
CA GLU A 43 -9.44 -5.54 -10.18
C GLU A 43 -8.77 -4.71 -9.08
N LYS A 44 -8.87 -5.20 -7.84
CA LYS A 44 -8.35 -4.52 -6.65
C LYS A 44 -7.68 -5.52 -5.74
N ILE A 45 -6.45 -5.23 -5.36
CA ILE A 45 -5.71 -6.03 -4.37
C ILE A 45 -5.33 -5.15 -3.19
N ARG A 46 -5.25 -5.78 -2.01
CA ARG A 46 -4.78 -5.14 -0.78
C ARG A 46 -3.64 -5.96 -0.22
N PHE A 47 -2.57 -5.29 0.17
CA PHE A 47 -1.42 -5.93 0.79
C PHE A 47 -0.73 -4.99 1.77
N ARG A 48 0.26 -5.54 2.48
CA ARG A 48 1.14 -4.77 3.36
C ARG A 48 2.49 -4.60 2.68
N MET A 49 2.90 -3.36 2.48
CA MET A 49 4.23 -2.96 2.01
C MET A 49 5.10 -2.70 3.23
N LEU A 50 6.30 -3.28 3.30
CA LEU A 50 7.21 -2.97 4.41
C LEU A 50 7.72 -1.54 4.28
N LYS A 51 8.00 -0.89 5.41
CA LYS A 51 8.61 0.45 5.41
C LYS A 51 10.01 0.48 4.78
N SER A 52 10.67 -0.67 4.70
CA SER A 52 11.97 -0.84 4.06
C SER A 52 11.90 -1.03 2.55
N TRP A 53 10.71 -1.05 1.94
CA TRP A 53 10.56 -1.21 0.50
C TRP A 53 10.80 0.12 -0.21
N GLY A 54 11.58 0.07 -1.29
CA GLY A 54 11.64 1.15 -2.26
C GLY A 54 10.56 1.02 -3.35
N PHE A 55 10.53 2.00 -4.23
CA PHE A 55 9.66 2.05 -5.41
C PHE A 55 9.79 0.79 -6.27
N LYS A 56 11.02 0.31 -6.49
CA LYS A 56 11.27 -0.90 -7.27
C LYS A 56 10.64 -2.15 -6.65
N ASP A 57 10.76 -2.32 -5.33
CA ASP A 57 10.18 -3.46 -4.62
C ASP A 57 8.65 -3.45 -4.71
N LEU A 58 8.06 -2.25 -4.55
CA LEU A 58 6.63 -2.02 -4.71
C LEU A 58 6.16 -2.42 -6.12
N VAL A 59 6.84 -1.95 -7.17
CA VAL A 59 6.49 -2.29 -8.56
C VAL A 59 6.61 -3.79 -8.82
N GLN A 60 7.70 -4.42 -8.40
CA GLN A 60 7.88 -5.87 -8.57
C GLN A 60 6.77 -6.68 -7.92
N GLU A 61 6.38 -6.30 -6.70
CA GLU A 61 5.30 -6.97 -5.99
C GLU A 61 3.94 -6.79 -6.68
N VAL A 62 3.68 -5.58 -7.19
CA VAL A 62 2.45 -5.27 -7.94
C VAL A 62 2.38 -6.12 -9.21
N VAL A 63 3.46 -6.20 -9.97
CA VAL A 63 3.58 -7.03 -11.17
C VAL A 63 3.33 -8.50 -10.84
N ARG A 64 3.95 -8.99 -9.75
CA ARG A 64 3.79 -10.37 -9.28
C ARG A 64 2.34 -10.68 -8.89
N ARG A 65 1.63 -9.74 -8.26
CA ARG A 65 0.24 -9.97 -7.81
C ARG A 65 -0.77 -9.91 -8.94
N PHE A 66 -0.59 -9.01 -9.90
CA PHE A 66 -1.45 -8.92 -11.09
C PHE A 66 -1.02 -9.85 -12.23
N SER A 67 0.04 -10.65 -12.04
CA SER A 67 0.60 -11.57 -13.05
C SER A 67 0.87 -10.87 -14.40
N ILE A 68 1.38 -9.64 -14.36
CA ILE A 68 1.64 -8.87 -15.57
C ILE A 68 2.94 -9.38 -16.20
N GLY A 69 2.84 -9.86 -17.43
CA GLY A 69 3.98 -10.44 -18.16
C GLY A 69 5.00 -9.41 -18.63
N ASP A 70 4.62 -8.14 -18.72
CA ASP A 70 5.49 -7.06 -19.18
C ASP A 70 5.53 -5.89 -18.18
N MET A 71 6.74 -5.56 -17.72
CA MET A 71 6.98 -4.40 -16.86
C MET A 71 7.09 -3.10 -17.67
N SER A 72 7.20 -3.20 -18.99
CA SER A 72 7.25 -2.04 -19.88
C SER A 72 5.89 -1.34 -19.92
N GLY A 73 5.91 -0.01 -19.76
CA GLY A 73 4.69 0.80 -19.81
C GLY A 73 3.80 0.73 -18.56
N LEU A 74 4.32 0.27 -17.43
CA LEU A 74 3.62 0.36 -16.14
C LEU A 74 3.74 1.78 -15.58
N HIS A 75 2.59 2.41 -15.37
CA HIS A 75 2.48 3.68 -14.70
C HIS A 75 1.72 3.50 -13.40
N LEU A 76 2.42 3.67 -12.29
CA LEU A 76 1.85 3.63 -10.96
C LEU A 76 1.47 5.05 -10.55
N LYS A 77 0.30 5.23 -9.97
CA LYS A 77 -0.18 6.52 -9.46
C LYS A 77 -0.64 6.39 -8.01
N TYR A 78 -0.41 7.40 -7.19
CA TYR A 78 -0.98 7.51 -5.84
C TYR A 78 -2.12 8.53 -5.80
N LEU A 79 -2.98 8.42 -4.80
CA LEU A 79 -4.01 9.43 -4.53
C LEU A 79 -3.50 10.38 -3.44
N ASP A 80 -3.28 11.65 -3.77
CA ASP A 80 -2.84 12.68 -2.84
C ASP A 80 -3.97 13.17 -1.90
N ASP A 81 -3.70 14.20 -1.10
CA ASP A 81 -4.69 14.81 -0.21
C ASP A 81 -5.82 15.54 -0.95
N ASP A 82 -5.53 16.14 -2.10
CA ASP A 82 -6.48 16.80 -3.01
C ASP A 82 -7.35 15.81 -3.82
N SER A 83 -7.15 14.51 -3.64
CA SER A 83 -7.86 13.43 -4.35
C SER A 83 -7.53 13.37 -5.85
N GLU A 84 -6.35 13.82 -6.23
CA GLU A 84 -5.79 13.72 -7.57
C GLU A 84 -4.89 12.49 -7.70
N TRP A 85 -4.86 11.91 -8.90
CA TRP A 85 -4.00 10.77 -9.20
C TRP A 85 -2.65 11.25 -9.72
N VAL A 86 -1.65 11.25 -8.85
CA VAL A 86 -0.29 11.71 -9.13
C VAL A 86 0.62 10.54 -9.47
N LEU A 87 1.54 10.72 -10.42
CA LEU A 87 2.44 9.66 -10.89
C LEU A 87 3.49 9.34 -9.82
N LEU A 88 3.68 8.04 -9.55
CA LEU A 88 4.72 7.52 -8.68
C LEU A 88 5.86 6.97 -9.56
N THR A 89 7.04 7.57 -9.50
CA THR A 89 8.17 7.26 -10.39
C THR A 89 9.48 6.93 -9.69
N CYS A 90 9.67 7.42 -8.47
CA CYS A 90 10.88 7.19 -7.70
C CYS A 90 10.59 6.95 -6.21
N ASP A 91 11.66 6.72 -5.45
CA ASP A 91 11.61 6.56 -4.01
C ASP A 91 11.17 7.86 -3.29
N ASP A 92 11.58 9.04 -3.76
CA ASP A 92 11.13 10.33 -3.19
C ASP A 92 9.60 10.49 -3.28
N ASP A 93 9.00 10.15 -4.44
CA ASP A 93 7.53 10.19 -4.60
C ASP A 93 6.84 9.20 -3.62
N LEU A 94 7.48 8.05 -3.34
CA LEU A 94 6.95 7.04 -2.42
C LEU A 94 6.97 7.54 -0.98
N GLU A 95 8.05 8.20 -0.56
CA GLU A 95 8.15 8.83 0.75
C GLU A 95 7.10 9.92 0.92
N GLU A 96 6.93 10.79 -0.08
CA GLU A 96 5.90 11.84 -0.06
C GLU A 96 4.49 11.24 0.06
N CYS A 97 4.17 10.20 -0.73
CA CYS A 97 2.85 9.58 -0.66
C CYS A 97 2.56 8.95 0.72
N VAL A 98 3.59 8.42 1.36
CA VAL A 98 3.53 7.83 2.70
C VAL A 98 3.28 8.93 3.74
N ASP A 99 3.96 10.06 3.62
CA ASP A 99 3.81 11.20 4.52
C ASP A 99 2.44 11.88 4.38
N ILE A 100 1.93 12.02 3.15
CA ILE A 100 0.55 12.48 2.90
C ILE A 100 -0.45 11.52 3.54
N CYS A 101 -0.23 10.21 3.43
CA CYS A 101 -1.12 9.22 4.02
C CYS A 101 -1.13 9.32 5.56
N GLN A 102 0.04 9.51 6.18
CA GLN A 102 0.19 9.68 7.63
C GLN A 102 -0.44 10.98 8.13
N SER A 103 -0.16 12.10 7.47
CA SER A 103 -0.69 13.43 7.83
C SER A 103 -2.20 13.51 7.71
N SER A 104 -2.77 12.86 6.69
CA SER A 104 -4.22 12.79 6.46
C SER A 104 -4.95 11.79 7.38
N GLN A 105 -4.27 11.16 8.34
CA GLN A 105 -4.78 10.04 9.15
C GLN A 105 -5.35 8.89 8.31
N ARG A 106 -4.93 8.79 7.04
CA ARG A 106 -5.34 7.71 6.15
C ARG A 106 -4.53 6.49 6.54
N GLN A 107 -5.22 5.40 6.89
CA GLN A 107 -4.55 4.15 7.23
C GLN A 107 -4.17 3.32 6.00
N THR A 108 -4.40 3.79 4.79
CA THR A 108 -4.21 3.00 3.57
C THR A 108 -3.82 3.88 2.40
N ILE A 109 -2.63 3.62 1.86
CA ILE A 109 -2.12 4.22 0.63
C ILE A 109 -2.94 3.67 -0.53
N LYS A 110 -3.54 4.56 -1.31
CA LYS A 110 -4.33 4.19 -2.49
C LYS A 110 -3.45 4.36 -3.71
N LEU A 111 -3.30 3.29 -4.47
CA LEU A 111 -2.56 3.27 -5.72
C LEU A 111 -3.47 2.89 -6.89
N SER A 112 -3.13 3.36 -8.08
CA SER A 112 -3.74 2.99 -9.35
C SER A 112 -2.65 2.56 -10.30
N LEU A 113 -2.81 1.39 -10.90
CA LEU A 113 -1.92 0.87 -11.92
C LEU A 113 -2.54 1.11 -13.29
N GLN A 114 -1.76 1.67 -14.20
CA GLN A 114 -2.12 1.85 -15.59
C GLN A 114 -1.07 1.18 -16.46
N VAL A 115 -1.50 0.31 -17.38
CA VAL A 115 -0.62 -0.40 -18.32
C VAL A 115 -0.82 0.23 -19.71
N SER A 116 0.24 0.79 -20.26
CA SER A 116 0.27 1.27 -21.64
C SER A 116 0.50 0.08 -22.56
N HIS A 117 -0.57 -0.59 -22.99
CA HIS A 117 -0.44 -1.63 -24.01
C HIS A 117 -0.05 -0.97 -25.34
N SER A 118 1.23 -1.10 -25.71
CA SER A 118 1.69 -0.84 -27.08
C SER A 118 0.78 -1.63 -28.02
N HIS A 119 0.00 -0.91 -28.80
CA HIS A 119 -1.10 -1.44 -29.58
C HIS A 119 -0.56 -2.29 -30.74
N SER A 120 -0.15 -3.55 -30.50
CA SER A 120 0.07 -4.54 -31.57
C SER A 120 -1.28 -5.09 -32.04
N ARG A 121 -2.16 -4.20 -32.50
CA ARG A 121 -3.41 -4.59 -33.17
C ARG A 121 -3.04 -4.91 -34.62
N CYS A 122 -2.58 -6.14 -34.85
CA CYS A 122 -2.46 -6.67 -36.20
C CYS A 122 -3.87 -6.78 -36.79
N SER A 123 -4.26 -5.78 -37.58
CA SER A 123 -5.44 -5.84 -38.44
C SER A 123 -5.16 -6.82 -39.58
N ILE A 124 -5.36 -8.11 -39.35
CA ILE A 124 -5.42 -9.09 -40.44
C ILE A 124 -6.74 -8.83 -41.18
N GLY A 125 -6.64 -8.10 -42.29
CA GLY A 125 -7.73 -7.88 -43.22
C GLY A 125 -8.07 -9.19 -43.94
N SER A 126 -9.19 -9.80 -43.56
CA SER A 126 -9.79 -10.88 -44.35
C SER A 126 -10.56 -10.25 -45.51
N ASN A 127 -9.95 -10.17 -46.69
CA ASN A 127 -10.69 -10.02 -47.94
C ASN A 127 -10.64 -11.35 -48.69
N SER A 128 -11.64 -12.20 -48.44
CA SER A 128 -11.92 -13.37 -49.26
C SER A 128 -12.66 -12.94 -50.51
N GLN A 129 -12.00 -12.99 -51.67
CA GLN A 129 -12.63 -12.85 -52.96
C GLN A 129 -12.09 -13.92 -53.92
N SER A 130 -12.88 -14.98 -54.09
CA SER A 130 -12.97 -15.82 -55.29
C SER A 130 -14.01 -16.91 -55.04
#